data_AF-A0A645GQB8-F1
#
_entry.id   AF-A0A645GQB8-F1
#
_cell.length_a   1.000
_cell.length_b   1.000
_cell.length_c   1.000
_cell.angle_alpha   90.00
_cell.angle_beta   90.00
_cell.angle_gamma   90.00
#
_symmetry.space_group_name_H-M   'P 1'
#
loop_
_entity.id
_entity.type
_entity.pdbx_description
1 polymer ?
#
loop_
_entity_poly.entity_id
_entity_poly.type
_entity_poly.pdbx_seq_one_letter_code
_entity_poly.pdbx_strand_id
1 'polypeptide(L)'
;MDFFKEEHPFVLFLNSSKTEYLLAIIHEGTWDFYFSEFKVGVISNGILQKINIPHIVTQYQNFHTENNIHIGMPVETLEKLKGMKYIRTGNKIKYCHNSLDSEFMEYGECEYYFECELINNKISKFRFGYTPI
;
A
#
# COMPACT_ATOMS: atom_id res chain seq x y z
N MET A 1 14.52 -7.55 -13.84
CA MET A 1 14.58 -6.36 -12.97
C MET A 1 13.18 -6.16 -12.43
N ASP A 2 12.94 -6.58 -11.18
CA ASP A 2 11.58 -6.64 -10.64
C ASP A 2 11.03 -5.25 -10.38
N PHE A 3 10.00 -4.90 -11.14
CA PHE A 3 9.36 -3.58 -11.07
C PHE A 3 8.83 -3.28 -9.66
N PHE A 4 8.34 -4.30 -8.95
CA PHE A 4 7.69 -4.13 -7.65
C PHE A 4 8.65 -4.13 -6.46
N LYS A 5 9.87 -4.70 -6.61
CA LYS A 5 10.85 -4.94 -5.54
C LYS A 5 10.17 -5.37 -4.23
N GLU A 6 9.39 -6.45 -4.30
CA GLU A 6 8.68 -7.02 -3.15
C GLU A 6 9.36 -8.33 -2.75
N GLU A 7 9.69 -8.48 -1.48
CA GLU A 7 10.45 -9.63 -0.97
C GLU A 7 9.53 -10.82 -0.67
N HIS A 8 8.27 -10.55 -0.35
CA HIS A 8 7.26 -11.55 -0.04
C HIS A 8 6.47 -11.97 -1.29
N PRO A 9 5.90 -13.20 -1.30
CA PRO A 9 4.93 -13.59 -2.32
C PRO A 9 3.73 -12.64 -2.35
N PHE A 10 3.17 -12.42 -3.54
CA PHE A 10 2.01 -11.54 -3.69
C PHE A 10 1.13 -11.94 -4.87
N VAL A 11 -0.12 -11.50 -4.83
CA VAL A 11 -1.03 -11.53 -5.98
C VAL A 11 -1.11 -10.12 -6.57
N LEU A 12 -0.88 -10.01 -7.87
CA LEU A 12 -0.94 -8.75 -8.60
C LEU A 12 -2.30 -8.55 -9.28
N PHE A 13 -2.95 -7.45 -8.93
CA PHE A 13 -4.17 -6.97 -9.58
C PHE A 13 -3.90 -5.67 -10.33
N LEU A 14 -4.49 -5.54 -11.50
CA LEU A 14 -4.53 -4.31 -12.30
C LEU A 14 -5.95 -3.77 -12.34
N ASN A 15 -6.10 -2.44 -12.35
CA ASN A 15 -7.38 -1.83 -12.64
C ASN A 15 -7.76 -2.05 -14.12
N SER A 16 -9.00 -1.76 -14.49
CA SER A 16 -9.54 -2.02 -15.84
C SER A 16 -8.77 -1.30 -16.95
N SER A 17 -8.23 -0.10 -16.68
CA SER A 17 -7.41 0.66 -17.62
C SER A 17 -5.92 0.32 -17.58
N LYS A 18 -5.48 -0.58 -16.68
CA LYS A 18 -4.07 -0.96 -16.46
C LYS A 18 -3.15 0.23 -16.12
N THR A 19 -3.70 1.25 -15.48
CA THR A 19 -2.99 2.45 -15.03
C THR A 19 -2.65 2.40 -13.54
N GLU A 20 -3.27 1.49 -12.78
CA GLU A 20 -3.01 1.26 -11.36
C GLU A 20 -2.79 -0.22 -11.09
N TYR A 21 -1.98 -0.51 -10.07
CA TYR A 21 -1.81 -1.85 -9.53
C TYR A 21 -2.20 -1.92 -8.05
N LEU A 22 -2.61 -3.10 -7.62
CA LEU A 22 -2.75 -3.51 -6.24
C LEU A 22 -1.98 -4.81 -6.06
N LEU A 23 -0.98 -4.81 -5.17
CA LEU A 23 -0.35 -6.02 -4.67
C LEU A 23 -1.07 -6.42 -3.38
N ALA A 24 -1.57 -7.65 -3.33
CA ALA A 24 -1.99 -8.29 -2.09
C ALA A 24 -0.85 -9.20 -1.62
N ILE A 25 -0.18 -8.81 -0.54
CA ILE A 25 1.05 -9.42 -0.07
C ILE A 25 0.70 -10.57 0.88
N ILE A 26 1.43 -11.68 0.74
CA ILE A 26 1.24 -12.90 1.51
C ILE A 26 2.43 -13.06 2.44
N HIS A 27 2.16 -13.08 3.74
CA HIS A 27 3.15 -13.31 4.77
C HIS A 27 3.20 -14.78 5.17
N GLU A 28 4.36 -15.26 5.61
CA GLU A 28 4.47 -16.63 6.11
C GLU A 28 3.61 -16.78 7.39
N GLY A 29 2.99 -17.95 7.55
CA GLY A 29 2.15 -18.23 8.73
C GLY A 29 0.74 -17.62 8.70
N THR A 30 0.36 -16.89 7.66
CA THR A 30 -1.03 -16.42 7.49
C THR A 30 -1.96 -17.55 7.05
N TRP A 31 -3.24 -17.45 7.39
CA TRP A 31 -4.26 -18.39 6.92
C TRP A 31 -4.39 -18.40 5.40
N ASP A 32 -4.83 -19.54 4.85
CA ASP A 32 -5.15 -19.66 3.44
C ASP A 32 -6.13 -18.55 3.00
N PHE A 33 -5.82 -17.89 1.89
CA PHE A 33 -6.61 -16.80 1.31
C PHE A 33 -6.77 -15.54 2.17
N TYR A 34 -5.94 -15.39 3.21
CA TYR A 34 -5.89 -14.16 4.01
C TYR A 34 -4.80 -13.22 3.52
N PHE A 35 -5.16 -11.94 3.32
CA PHE A 35 -4.22 -10.87 2.99
C PHE A 35 -4.31 -9.79 4.08
N SER A 36 -3.21 -9.57 4.79
CA SER A 36 -3.10 -8.53 5.82
C SER A 36 -2.43 -7.26 5.32
N GLU A 37 -1.87 -7.27 4.12
CA GLU A 37 -1.05 -6.18 3.63
C GLU A 37 -1.20 -5.95 2.13
N PHE A 38 -1.29 -4.67 1.79
CA PHE A 38 -1.61 -4.22 0.44
C PHE A 38 -0.71 -3.07 0.02
N LYS A 39 -0.38 -3.03 -1.27
CA LYS A 39 0.39 -1.95 -1.89
C LYS A 39 -0.26 -1.52 -3.19
N VAL A 40 -0.60 -0.25 -3.28
CA VAL A 40 -1.28 0.36 -4.42
C VAL A 40 -0.38 1.42 -5.04
N GLY A 41 -0.32 1.46 -6.37
CA GLY A 41 0.44 2.48 -7.06
C GLY A 41 0.08 2.63 -8.53
N VAL A 42 0.71 3.61 -9.18
CA VAL A 42 0.51 3.92 -10.60
C VAL A 42 1.42 3.06 -11.47
N ILE A 43 0.89 2.60 -12.61
CA ILE A 43 1.67 2.05 -13.73
C ILE A 43 1.83 3.16 -14.76
N SER A 44 3.06 3.62 -14.96
CA SER A 44 3.36 4.57 -16.03
C SER A 44 3.48 3.88 -17.38
N ASN A 45 3.26 4.66 -18.44
CA ASN A 45 3.36 4.17 -19.82
C ASN A 45 4.73 3.51 -20.07
N GLY A 46 4.71 2.32 -20.68
CA GLY A 46 5.91 1.52 -20.97
C GLY A 46 6.36 0.59 -19.83
N ILE A 47 5.81 0.73 -18.61
CA ILE A 47 6.08 -0.21 -17.52
C ILE A 47 5.24 -1.47 -17.66
N LEU A 48 3.99 -1.36 -18.14
CA LEU A 48 3.11 -2.51 -18.32
C LEU A 48 3.76 -3.64 -19.14
N GLN A 49 4.53 -3.29 -20.17
CA GLN A 49 5.25 -4.25 -21.02
C GLN A 49 6.41 -4.96 -20.29
N LYS A 50 6.87 -4.40 -19.18
CA LYS A 50 7.93 -4.95 -18.33
C LYS A 50 7.37 -5.82 -17.20
N ILE A 51 6.05 -5.84 -17.00
CA ILE A 51 5.40 -6.71 -16.02
C ILE A 51 5.35 -8.12 -16.61
N ASN A 52 6.35 -8.94 -16.29
CA ASN A 52 6.46 -10.32 -16.73
C ASN A 52 6.09 -11.31 -15.62
N ILE A 53 5.04 -11.00 -14.87
CA ILE A 53 4.49 -11.85 -13.81
C ILE A 53 2.98 -12.03 -14.00
N PRO A 54 2.41 -13.15 -13.54
CA PRO A 54 0.97 -13.36 -13.56
C PRO A 54 0.24 -12.21 -12.86
N HIS A 55 -0.83 -11.74 -13.49
CA HIS A 55 -1.65 -10.67 -12.95
C HIS A 55 -3.11 -10.85 -13.34
N ILE A 56 -3.99 -10.27 -12.53
CA ILE A 56 -5.44 -10.30 -12.74
C ILE A 56 -5.87 -8.89 -13.11
N VAL A 57 -6.54 -8.74 -14.25
CA VAL A 57 -7.17 -7.46 -14.63
C VAL A 57 -8.58 -7.44 -14.06
N THR A 58 -8.86 -6.45 -13.21
CA THR A 58 -10.16 -6.30 -12.55
C THR A 58 -11.12 -5.45 -13.38
N GLN A 59 -12.40 -5.47 -13.03
CA GLN A 59 -13.43 -4.57 -13.60
C GLN A 59 -13.41 -3.15 -13.01
N TYR A 60 -12.65 -2.94 -11.93
CA TYR A 60 -12.65 -1.67 -11.19
C TYR A 60 -11.87 -0.58 -11.93
N GLN A 61 -12.36 0.66 -11.87
CA GLN A 61 -11.69 1.80 -12.50
C GLN A 61 -10.45 2.25 -11.73
N ASN A 62 -10.46 2.13 -10.41
CA ASN A 62 -9.36 2.51 -9.53
C ASN A 62 -9.38 1.65 -8.26
N PHE A 63 -8.29 1.71 -7.49
CA PHE A 63 -8.20 1.08 -6.17
C PHE A 63 -8.31 2.14 -5.06
N HIS A 64 -9.14 1.83 -4.07
CA HIS A 64 -9.33 2.67 -2.89
C HIS A 64 -9.51 1.79 -1.65
N THR A 65 -9.11 2.31 -0.50
CA THR A 65 -9.42 1.67 0.79
C THR A 65 -10.89 1.88 1.16
N GLU A 66 -11.38 1.16 2.16
CA GLU A 66 -12.74 1.32 2.69
C GLU A 66 -13.05 2.76 3.14
N ASN A 67 -12.03 3.50 3.59
CA ASN A 67 -12.13 4.92 3.95
C ASN A 67 -11.91 5.86 2.76
N ASN A 68 -12.04 5.36 1.52
CA ASN A 68 -11.84 6.07 0.26
C ASN A 68 -10.45 6.69 0.09
N ILE A 69 -9.40 6.12 0.69
CA ILE A 69 -8.02 6.56 0.41
C ILE A 69 -7.58 5.96 -0.93
N HIS A 70 -7.16 6.82 -1.87
CA HIS A 70 -6.86 6.42 -3.25
C HIS A 70 -5.70 7.22 -3.84
N ILE A 71 -5.17 6.74 -4.97
CA ILE A 71 -4.14 7.46 -5.75
C ILE A 71 -4.67 8.81 -6.23
N GLY A 72 -3.82 9.83 -6.19
CA GLY A 72 -4.16 11.21 -6.55
C GLY A 72 -4.83 12.01 -5.44
N MET A 73 -5.15 11.39 -4.30
CA MET A 73 -5.69 12.09 -3.13
C MET A 73 -4.70 13.16 -2.62
N PRO A 74 -5.15 14.41 -2.38
CA PRO A 74 -4.31 15.44 -1.77
C PRO A 74 -3.92 15.07 -0.33
N VAL A 75 -2.70 15.42 0.06
CA VAL A 75 -2.22 15.20 1.44
C VAL A 75 -3.12 15.86 2.48
N GLU A 76 -3.66 17.05 2.21
CA GLU A 76 -4.58 17.75 3.11
C GLU A 76 -5.88 16.95 3.35
N THR A 77 -6.35 16.22 2.33
CA THR A 77 -7.51 15.33 2.46
C THR A 77 -7.15 14.11 3.30
N LEU A 78 -5.97 13.53 3.08
CA LEU A 78 -5.47 12.42 3.90
C LEU A 78 -5.34 12.82 5.37
N GLU A 79 -4.83 14.01 5.66
CA GLU A 79 -4.70 14.56 7.01
C GLU A 79 -6.06 14.75 7.70
N LYS A 80 -7.10 15.12 6.96
CA LYS A 80 -8.47 15.18 7.50
C LYS A 80 -9.03 13.80 7.85
N LEU A 81 -8.67 12.77 7.10
CA LEU A 81 -9.15 11.40 7.32
C LEU A 81 -8.38 10.66 8.43
N LYS A 82 -7.05 10.79 8.46
CA LYS A 82 -6.17 10.03 9.38
C LYS A 82 -5.59 10.88 10.52
N GLY A 83 -5.80 12.20 10.49
CA GLY A 83 -5.16 13.14 11.40
C GLY A 83 -3.77 13.56 10.93
N MET A 84 -3.17 14.46 11.72
CA MET A 84 -1.84 15.03 11.45
C MET A 84 -0.71 14.35 12.23
N LYS A 85 -1.02 13.29 13.01
CA LYS A 85 -0.03 12.53 13.77
C LYS A 85 0.63 11.47 12.88
N TYR A 86 1.61 11.91 12.08
CA TYR A 86 2.39 11.04 11.20
C TYR A 86 3.87 11.44 11.18
N ILE A 87 4.71 10.52 10.74
CA ILE A 87 6.14 10.77 10.49
C ILE A 87 6.30 11.12 9.02
N ARG A 88 7.01 12.22 8.72
CA ARG A 88 7.32 12.63 7.34
C ARG A 88 8.83 12.51 7.08
N THR A 89 9.19 11.85 6.00
CA THR A 89 10.58 11.74 5.55
C THR A 89 10.66 12.03 4.07
N GLY A 90 11.06 13.26 3.71
CA GLY A 90 11.03 13.73 2.33
C GLY A 90 9.62 13.75 1.75
N ASN A 91 9.40 12.98 0.69
CA ASN A 91 8.09 12.81 0.04
C ASN A 91 7.27 11.65 0.61
N LYS A 92 7.73 10.98 1.67
CA LYS A 92 7.03 9.86 2.30
C LYS A 92 6.34 10.28 3.59
N ILE A 93 5.16 9.73 3.82
CA ILE A 93 4.39 9.87 5.06
C ILE A 93 4.14 8.46 5.62
N LYS A 94 4.31 8.28 6.93
CA LYS A 94 4.00 7.05 7.64
C LYS A 94 3.10 7.33 8.85
N TYR A 95 1.93 6.72 8.85
CA TYR A 95 1.04 6.58 10.00
C TYR A 95 1.31 5.24 10.66
N CYS A 96 1.37 5.27 11.99
CA CYS A 96 1.68 4.13 12.83
C CYS A 96 0.62 4.03 13.93
N HIS A 97 0.02 2.87 14.10
CA HIS A 97 -0.93 2.60 15.18
C HIS A 97 -0.46 1.37 15.95
N ASN A 98 -0.31 1.53 17.26
CA ASN A 98 0.16 0.53 18.21
C ASN A 98 -0.86 0.44 19.34
N SER A 99 -1.25 -0.77 19.73
CA SER A 99 -2.02 -0.99 20.95
C SER A 99 -1.15 -0.66 22.17
N LEU A 100 -1.78 -0.26 23.26
CA LEU A 100 -1.09 0.22 24.47
C LEU A 100 -0.32 -0.88 25.22
N ASP A 101 -0.66 -2.16 24.98
CA ASP A 101 -0.21 -3.31 25.76
C ASP A 101 0.42 -4.43 24.91
N SER A 102 0.93 -4.12 23.71
CA SER A 102 1.52 -5.16 22.87
C SER A 102 2.88 -5.61 23.40
N GLU A 103 2.89 -6.80 24.01
CA GLU A 103 4.08 -7.50 24.50
C GLU A 103 5.04 -7.94 23.38
N PHE A 104 4.62 -7.82 22.12
CA PHE A 104 5.38 -8.28 20.94
C PHE A 104 6.24 -7.17 20.28
N MET A 105 6.31 -5.98 20.87
CA MET A 105 6.88 -4.79 20.22
C MET A 105 8.20 -4.35 20.83
N GLU A 106 9.25 -5.18 20.73
CA GLU A 106 10.59 -4.80 21.25
C GLU A 106 11.36 -3.83 20.34
N TYR A 107 10.91 -3.56 19.10
CA TYR A 107 11.72 -2.83 18.10
C TYR A 107 11.03 -1.67 17.37
N GLY A 108 10.05 -1.00 18.00
CA GLY A 108 9.48 0.23 17.46
C GLY A 108 8.70 0.06 16.15
N GLU A 109 8.23 -1.16 15.89
CA GLU A 109 7.42 -1.48 14.72
C GLU A 109 5.96 -1.05 14.94
N CYS A 110 5.21 -0.94 13.85
CA CYS A 110 3.83 -0.48 13.88
C CYS A 110 2.91 -1.69 13.83
N GLU A 111 1.99 -1.89 14.77
CA GLU A 111 1.03 -3.01 14.65
C GLU A 111 0.23 -2.90 13.34
N TYR A 112 -0.33 -1.71 13.12
CA TYR A 112 -0.93 -1.33 11.86
C TYR A 112 -0.24 -0.09 11.32
N TYR A 113 0.07 -0.10 10.03
CA TYR A 113 0.66 1.05 9.38
C TYR A 113 -0.08 1.43 8.11
N PHE A 114 0.05 2.71 7.77
CA PHE A 114 -0.25 3.23 6.45
C PHE A 114 0.90 4.14 6.06
N GLU A 115 1.58 3.81 4.98
CA GLU A 115 2.62 4.64 4.39
C GLU A 115 2.24 5.06 2.98
N CYS A 116 2.61 6.27 2.59
CA CYS A 116 2.41 6.74 1.23
C CYS A 116 3.57 7.59 0.73
N GLU A 117 3.75 7.59 -0.58
CA GLU A 117 4.65 8.49 -1.29
C GLU A 117 3.82 9.59 -1.96
N LEU A 118 4.37 10.79 -2.00
CA LEU A 118 3.74 11.96 -2.56
C LEU A 118 4.46 12.45 -3.82
N ILE A 119 3.69 12.85 -4.82
CA ILE A 119 4.13 13.64 -5.98
C ILE A 119 3.19 14.84 -6.09
N ASN A 120 3.74 16.06 -6.15
CA ASN A 120 2.94 17.30 -6.18
C ASN A 120 1.88 17.35 -5.06
N ASN A 121 2.27 16.95 -3.84
CA ASN A 121 1.40 16.86 -2.66
C ASN A 121 0.16 15.95 -2.81
N LYS A 122 0.19 15.01 -3.75
CA LYS A 122 -0.84 13.98 -3.94
C LYS A 122 -0.25 12.59 -3.79
N ILE A 123 -1.04 11.67 -3.25
CA ILE A 123 -0.64 10.26 -3.09
C ILE A 123 -0.33 9.67 -4.48
N SER A 124 0.89 9.20 -4.68
CA SER A 124 1.30 8.50 -5.91
C SER A 124 1.42 6.99 -5.73
N LYS A 125 1.56 6.56 -4.48
CA LYS A 125 1.68 5.16 -4.05
C LYS A 125 1.37 5.09 -2.57
N PHE A 126 0.74 4.01 -2.13
CA PHE A 126 0.57 3.75 -0.70
C PHE A 126 0.64 2.26 -0.39
N ARG A 127 1.06 1.94 0.83
CA ARG A 127 1.13 0.60 1.39
C ARG A 127 0.50 0.63 2.77
N PHE A 128 -0.28 -0.38 3.11
CA PHE A 128 -0.94 -0.45 4.40
C PHE A 128 -1.21 -1.89 4.77
N GLY A 129 -1.27 -2.13 6.06
CA GLY A 129 -1.51 -3.47 6.59
C GLY A 129 -1.01 -3.60 8.01
N TYR A 130 -1.00 -4.85 8.45
CA TYR A 130 -0.42 -5.23 9.72
C TYR A 130 1.04 -5.63 9.51
N THR A 131 1.91 -5.23 10.43
CA THR A 131 3.28 -5.74 10.42
C THR A 131 3.22 -7.26 10.68
N PRO A 132 3.83 -8.08 9.82
CA PRO A 132 3.92 -9.51 10.08
C PRO A 132 4.67 -9.75 11.39
N ILE A 133 4.08 -10.55 12.27
CA ILE A 133 4.69 -11.01 13.54
C ILE A 133 5.46 -12.30 13.27
#